data_AF-A0A7K3G3K1-F1
#
_entry.id   AF-A0A7K3G3K1-F1
#
_cell.length_a   1.000
_cell.length_b   1.000
_cell.length_c   1.000
_cell.angle_alpha   90.00
_cell.angle_beta   90.00
_cell.angle_gamma   90.00
#
_symmetry.space_group_name_H-M   'P 1'
#
loop_
_entity.id
_entity.type
_entity.pdbx_description
1 polymer ?
#
loop_
_entity_poly.entity_id
_entity_poly.type
_entity_poly.pdbx_seq_one_letter_code
_entity_poly.pdbx_strand_id
1 'polypeptide(L)'
;TVVRAALRPPRRFGPPFPLVLGLRLFPRAGGTDELALDRALAEAAPATRAALALRTLEGLPADATARLLASAGVADPAAALRAAERIGAASGTDVETLLRSAEFDPCTVHTRPTDLLRRRRHTRLAALAGALLLVTAGAAVTAGIRAGTEPEPVASPAAPTRALDPTALLRTPADRWADTARVDLTAWPARGAGTADTALLRRALDTWARGPGDGVRRTATPGTPVSPPAEPPRLLFAGTVDGAGVVLLYDGARLVRYAEPRDGRGPAALDLARADDADVTTGAAVVLTRTPGRARYLLAPWIAEAAVRDLGAPGTAARPLDVTPDGVTGPVPYDIPSTAGAPGRAPGACAGVTALQLRSSSLIVEDHAFLLADLGELAPAHLTWTPPPGAGAPARAPRE
;
A
#
# COMPACT_ATOMS: atom_id res chain seq x y z
N THR A 1 8.04 -41.89 37.92
CA THR A 1 9.16 -41.09 37.35
C THR A 1 8.67 -40.34 36.11
N VAL A 2 7.68 -39.45 36.29
CA VAL A 2 6.88 -38.85 35.20
C VAL A 2 6.97 -37.31 35.20
N VAL A 3 7.50 -36.70 36.28
CA VAL A 3 7.60 -35.24 36.43
C VAL A 3 8.89 -34.64 35.83
N ARG A 4 9.91 -35.47 35.51
CA ARG A 4 11.18 -34.97 34.90
C ARG A 4 11.15 -34.87 33.37
N ALA A 5 10.13 -35.40 32.70
CA ALA A 5 9.94 -35.31 31.25
C ALA A 5 9.19 -34.03 30.82
N ALA A 6 8.50 -33.36 31.76
CA ALA A 6 7.65 -32.20 31.48
C ALA A 6 8.36 -30.83 31.54
N LEU A 7 9.69 -30.78 31.73
CA LEU A 7 10.44 -29.52 31.83
C LEU A 7 11.59 -29.39 30.82
N ARG A 8 11.55 -30.11 29.69
CA ARG A 8 12.50 -29.86 28.60
C ARG A 8 11.92 -28.81 27.63
N PRO A 9 12.56 -27.63 27.48
CA PRO A 9 12.12 -26.66 26.49
C PRO A 9 12.29 -27.23 25.08
N PRO A 10 11.39 -26.94 24.14
CA PRO A 10 11.54 -27.39 22.76
C PRO A 10 12.84 -26.84 22.16
N ARG A 11 13.59 -27.73 21.50
CA ARG A 11 14.79 -27.41 20.73
C ARG A 11 14.41 -26.33 19.71
N ARG A 12 15.00 -25.14 19.87
CA ARG A 12 14.86 -24.03 18.93
C ARG A 12 15.36 -24.51 17.56
N PHE A 13 14.45 -24.62 16.61
CA PHE A 13 14.81 -24.67 15.20
C PHE A 13 15.57 -23.39 14.88
N GLY A 14 16.80 -23.53 14.41
CA GLY A 14 17.52 -22.43 13.79
C GLY A 14 16.73 -21.96 12.56
N PRO A 15 16.73 -20.67 12.25
CA PRO A 15 15.95 -20.12 11.15
C PRO A 15 16.48 -20.65 9.80
N PRO A 16 15.61 -21.09 8.87
CA PRO A 16 16.01 -21.65 7.57
C PRO A 16 16.45 -20.60 6.55
N PHE A 17 16.56 -19.33 6.94
CA PHE A 17 16.96 -18.23 6.07
C PHE A 17 18.16 -17.48 6.67
N PRO A 18 19.06 -16.93 5.84
CA PRO A 18 20.09 -16.02 6.33
C PRO A 18 19.41 -14.79 6.95
N LEU A 19 19.35 -14.73 8.28
CA LEU A 19 19.02 -13.49 9.00
C LEU A 19 20.17 -12.51 8.83
N VAL A 20 20.10 -11.71 7.76
CA VAL A 20 20.90 -10.51 7.64
C VAL A 20 20.20 -9.41 8.44
N LEU A 21 20.45 -9.38 9.76
CA LEU A 21 20.13 -8.21 10.56
C LEU A 21 21.05 -7.06 10.13
N GLY A 22 20.47 -5.94 9.70
CA GLY A 22 21.22 -4.72 9.37
C GLY A 22 21.64 -4.62 7.90
N LEU A 23 20.71 -4.76 6.96
CA LEU A 23 20.93 -4.21 5.62
C LEU A 23 20.89 -2.68 5.72
N ARG A 24 21.91 -2.01 5.19
CA ARG A 24 21.86 -0.57 4.96
C ARG A 24 21.69 -0.31 3.46
N LEU A 25 20.74 0.56 3.15
CA LEU A 25 20.52 1.09 1.81
C LEU A 25 21.51 2.23 1.59
N PHE A 26 22.19 2.19 0.45
CA PHE A 26 23.06 3.27 -0.01
C PHE A 26 22.74 3.57 -1.47
N PRO A 27 22.74 4.84 -1.89
CA PRO A 27 22.80 5.19 -3.31
C PRO A 27 24.02 4.53 -3.96
N ARG A 28 24.00 4.43 -5.29
CA ARG A 28 25.17 3.96 -6.04
C ARG A 28 26.33 4.93 -5.80
N ALA A 29 27.47 4.37 -5.42
CA ALA A 29 28.68 5.16 -5.24
C ALA A 29 29.15 5.66 -6.61
N GLY A 30 29.15 6.97 -6.79
CA GLY A 30 29.62 7.61 -8.02
C GLY A 30 31.13 7.73 -8.11
N GLY A 31 31.57 8.22 -9.28
CA GLY A 31 32.94 8.63 -9.50
C GLY A 31 33.31 9.88 -8.71
N THR A 32 34.49 10.42 -8.99
CA THR A 32 35.02 11.60 -8.28
C THR A 32 34.15 12.84 -8.48
N ASP A 33 33.58 13.01 -9.66
CA ASP A 33 32.80 14.18 -10.05
C ASP A 33 31.40 14.13 -9.45
N GLU A 34 30.77 12.95 -9.45
CA GLU A 34 29.47 12.72 -8.80
C GLU A 34 29.58 12.92 -7.28
N LEU A 35 30.66 12.43 -6.65
CA LEU A 35 30.92 12.64 -5.23
C LEU A 35 31.23 14.11 -4.88
N ALA A 36 31.90 14.83 -5.78
CA ALA A 36 32.16 16.25 -5.60
C ALA A 36 30.86 17.06 -5.70
N LEU A 37 30.00 16.74 -6.67
CA LEU A 37 28.69 17.34 -6.84
C LEU A 37 27.77 17.03 -5.66
N ASP A 38 27.71 15.77 -5.21
CA ASP A 38 26.92 15.36 -4.04
C ASP A 38 27.31 16.14 -2.78
N ARG A 39 28.62 16.29 -2.52
CA ARG A 39 29.13 17.10 -1.39
C ARG A 39 28.77 18.58 -1.54
N ALA A 40 28.95 19.15 -2.73
CA ALA A 40 28.59 20.54 -3.00
C ALA A 40 27.10 20.79 -2.81
N LEU A 41 26.24 19.85 -3.22
CA LEU A 41 24.79 19.92 -3.01
C LEU A 41 24.42 19.75 -1.53
N ALA A 42 25.07 18.85 -0.80
CA ALA A 42 24.81 18.65 0.63
C ALA A 42 25.11 19.93 1.45
N GLU A 43 26.18 20.64 1.10
CA GLU A 43 26.60 21.89 1.74
C GLU A 43 25.80 23.11 1.24
N ALA A 44 25.19 23.03 0.06
CA ALA A 44 24.42 24.12 -0.52
C ALA A 44 23.14 24.43 0.27
N ALA A 45 22.80 25.73 0.33
CA ALA A 45 21.53 26.17 0.86
C ALA A 45 20.35 25.58 0.05
N PRO A 46 19.17 25.35 0.66
CA PRO A 46 18.01 24.78 -0.04
C PRO A 46 17.62 25.54 -1.31
N ALA A 47 17.65 26.88 -1.25
CA ALA A 47 17.34 27.73 -2.40
C ALA A 47 18.33 27.55 -3.55
N THR A 48 19.62 27.31 -3.25
CA THR A 48 20.66 27.06 -4.25
C THR A 48 20.44 25.72 -4.96
N ARG A 49 20.09 24.66 -4.21
CA ARG A 49 19.74 23.36 -4.80
C ARG A 49 18.52 23.46 -5.71
N ALA A 50 17.49 24.18 -5.26
CA ALA A 50 16.29 24.42 -6.07
C ALA A 50 16.61 25.22 -7.34
N ALA A 51 17.41 26.28 -7.23
CA ALA A 51 17.84 27.07 -8.39
C ALA A 51 18.60 26.20 -9.40
N LEU A 52 19.52 25.34 -8.95
CA LEU A 52 20.26 24.42 -9.81
C LEU A 52 19.30 23.47 -10.55
N ALA A 53 18.42 22.77 -9.83
CA ALA A 53 17.47 21.82 -10.43
C ALA A 53 16.54 22.49 -11.46
N LEU A 54 16.00 23.67 -11.15
CA LEU A 54 15.14 24.41 -12.07
C LEU A 54 15.88 24.85 -13.34
N ARG A 55 17.18 25.16 -13.24
CA ARG A 55 17.99 25.57 -14.39
C ARG A 55 18.44 24.39 -15.23
N THR A 56 18.82 23.27 -14.61
CA THR A 56 19.47 22.13 -15.29
C THR A 56 18.48 21.02 -15.65
N LEU A 57 17.56 20.65 -14.77
CA LEU A 57 16.62 19.56 -15.01
C LEU A 57 15.35 20.04 -15.71
N GLU A 58 14.81 21.17 -15.28
CA GLU A 58 13.59 21.76 -15.87
C GLU A 58 13.90 22.71 -17.04
N GLY A 59 15.17 23.06 -17.27
CA GLY A 59 15.61 23.92 -18.37
C GLY A 59 15.05 25.35 -18.32
N LEU A 60 14.63 25.83 -17.15
CA LEU A 60 14.04 27.16 -17.04
C LEU A 60 15.07 28.27 -17.26
N PRO A 61 14.68 29.40 -17.88
CA PRO A 61 15.54 30.58 -17.97
C PRO A 61 15.71 31.25 -16.60
N ALA A 62 16.83 31.97 -16.40
CA ALA A 62 17.21 32.63 -15.14
C ALA A 62 16.06 33.43 -14.52
N ASP A 63 15.38 34.25 -15.33
CA ASP A 63 14.30 35.12 -14.87
C ASP A 63 13.07 34.34 -14.42
N ALA A 64 12.75 33.23 -15.09
CA ALA A 64 11.64 32.36 -14.69
C ALA A 64 11.96 31.65 -13.38
N THR A 65 13.19 31.15 -13.23
CA THR A 65 13.67 30.55 -11.98
C THR A 65 13.66 31.56 -10.83
N ALA A 66 14.14 32.79 -11.04
CA ALA A 66 14.14 33.83 -10.02
C ALA A 66 12.72 34.16 -9.55
N ARG A 67 11.76 34.30 -10.49
CA ARG A 67 10.35 34.53 -10.16
C ARG A 67 9.74 33.38 -9.35
N LEU A 68 10.04 32.13 -9.73
CA LEU A 68 9.51 30.95 -9.06
C LEU A 68 10.09 30.78 -7.64
N LEU A 69 11.38 31.09 -7.46
CA LEU A 69 12.00 31.12 -6.13
C LEU A 69 11.40 32.25 -5.27
N ALA A 70 11.15 33.43 -5.85
CA ALA A 70 10.52 34.55 -5.16
C ALA A 70 9.08 34.19 -4.71
N SER A 71 8.29 33.57 -5.58
CA SER A 71 6.93 33.13 -5.22
C SER A 71 6.92 32.02 -4.17
N ALA A 72 7.99 31.23 -4.08
CA ALA A 72 8.22 30.26 -3.02
C ALA A 72 8.74 30.87 -1.70
N GLY A 73 8.92 32.20 -1.62
CA GLY A 73 9.33 32.91 -0.41
C GLY A 73 10.85 32.95 -0.17
N VAL A 74 11.68 32.68 -1.18
CA VAL A 74 13.14 32.83 -1.07
C VAL A 74 13.48 34.32 -0.99
N ALA A 75 14.19 34.72 0.08
CA ALA A 75 14.52 36.12 0.35
C ALA A 75 15.45 36.76 -0.70
N ASP A 76 16.43 36.00 -1.23
CA ASP A 76 17.32 36.46 -2.31
C ASP A 76 17.44 35.38 -3.42
N PRO A 77 16.51 35.37 -4.38
CA PRO A 77 16.54 34.46 -5.54
C PRO A 77 17.79 34.64 -6.40
N ALA A 78 18.31 35.86 -6.50
CA ALA A 78 19.46 36.17 -7.34
C ALA A 78 20.75 35.60 -6.74
N ALA A 79 20.92 35.65 -5.42
CA ALA A 79 22.04 34.99 -4.74
C ALA A 79 21.97 33.46 -4.87
N ALA A 80 20.77 32.87 -4.79
CA ALA A 80 20.58 31.44 -4.99
C ALA A 80 20.97 31.00 -6.41
N LEU A 81 20.59 31.78 -7.43
CA LEU A 81 20.99 31.56 -8.83
C LEU A 81 22.51 31.66 -9.03
N ARG A 82 23.14 32.73 -8.52
CA ARG A 82 24.61 32.86 -8.60
C ARG A 82 25.35 31.75 -7.86
N ALA A 83 24.80 31.27 -6.75
CA ALA A 83 25.37 30.13 -6.03
C ALA A 83 25.23 28.82 -6.81
N ALA A 84 24.10 28.61 -7.50
CA ALA A 84 23.90 27.44 -8.35
C ALA A 84 24.84 27.46 -9.56
N GLU A 85 25.03 28.62 -10.19
CA GLU A 85 25.98 28.81 -11.29
C GLU A 85 27.43 28.48 -10.86
N ARG A 86 27.81 28.84 -9.63
CA ARG A 86 29.14 28.49 -9.08
C ARG A 86 29.31 26.99 -8.87
N ILE A 87 28.27 26.27 -8.45
CA ILE A 87 28.31 24.80 -8.35
C ILE A 87 28.47 24.20 -9.76
N GLY A 88 27.70 24.71 -10.73
CA GLY A 88 27.80 24.33 -12.14
C GLY A 88 29.20 24.51 -12.72
N ALA A 89 29.82 25.66 -12.47
CA ALA A 89 31.15 26.00 -13.00
C ALA A 89 32.30 25.28 -12.29
N ALA A 90 32.10 24.79 -11.06
CA ALA A 90 33.13 24.05 -10.31
C ALA A 90 33.22 22.57 -10.71
N SER A 91 32.20 22.04 -11.38
CA SER A 91 32.19 20.67 -11.89
C SER A 91 32.99 20.58 -13.19
N GLY A 92 33.94 19.65 -13.26
CA GLY A 92 34.72 19.39 -14.49
C GLY A 92 33.90 18.70 -15.60
N THR A 93 32.79 18.06 -15.20
CA THR A 93 31.80 17.41 -16.06
C THR A 93 30.48 18.18 -15.99
N ASP A 94 29.74 18.22 -17.10
CA ASP A 94 28.42 18.86 -17.17
C ASP A 94 27.48 18.36 -16.06
N VAL A 95 26.95 19.28 -15.27
CA VAL A 95 26.12 18.97 -14.10
C VAL A 95 24.81 18.30 -14.48
N GLU A 96 24.22 18.66 -15.63
CA GLU A 96 23.00 18.02 -16.12
C GLU A 96 23.23 16.54 -16.43
N THR A 97 24.38 16.22 -17.04
CA THR A 97 24.82 14.84 -17.28
C THR A 97 25.04 14.08 -15.96
N LEU A 98 25.71 14.69 -14.98
CA LEU A 98 25.92 14.07 -13.66
C LEU A 98 24.60 13.81 -12.93
N LEU A 99 23.66 14.76 -12.93
CA LEU A 99 22.36 14.60 -12.25
C LEU A 99 21.45 13.54 -12.90
N ARG A 100 21.68 13.19 -14.17
CA ARG A 100 20.96 12.10 -14.86
C ARG A 100 21.66 10.75 -14.76
N SER A 101 22.81 10.68 -14.09
CA SER A 101 23.53 9.44 -13.89
C SER A 101 22.81 8.52 -12.88
N ALA A 102 23.12 7.23 -12.93
CA ALA A 102 22.48 6.23 -12.06
C ALA A 102 22.74 6.48 -10.56
N GLU A 103 23.76 7.25 -10.23
CA GLU A 103 24.14 7.65 -8.87
C GLU A 103 23.12 8.58 -8.22
N PHE A 104 22.41 9.39 -9.04
CA PHE A 104 21.36 10.29 -8.60
C PHE A 104 19.95 9.76 -8.91
N ASP A 105 19.82 8.51 -9.36
CA ASP A 105 18.52 7.88 -9.62
C ASP A 105 17.87 7.41 -8.30
N PRO A 106 16.74 8.04 -7.87
CA PRO A 106 16.06 7.68 -6.62
C PRO A 106 15.44 6.27 -6.67
N CYS A 107 15.30 5.68 -7.86
CA CYS A 107 14.77 4.33 -8.05
C CYS A 107 15.83 3.25 -7.87
N THR A 108 17.12 3.62 -7.75
CA THR A 108 18.21 2.65 -7.56
C THR A 108 18.82 2.76 -6.17
N VAL A 109 18.78 1.65 -5.42
CA VAL A 109 19.40 1.55 -4.10
C VAL A 109 20.19 0.26 -4.01
N HIS A 110 21.42 0.36 -3.50
CA HIS A 110 22.25 -0.80 -3.19
C HIS A 110 22.10 -1.19 -1.73
N THR A 111 21.77 -2.45 -1.49
CA THR A 111 21.79 -3.06 -0.16
C THR A 111 23.18 -3.57 0.14
N ARG A 112 23.86 -3.03 1.16
CA ARG A 112 25.06 -3.66 1.72
C ARG A 112 24.74 -4.28 3.08
N PRO A 113 25.10 -5.56 3.29
CA PRO A 113 25.07 -6.16 4.62
C PRO A 113 26.02 -5.40 5.54
N THR A 114 25.51 -4.87 6.65
CA THR A 114 26.42 -4.41 7.69
C THR A 114 27.06 -5.65 8.32
N ASP A 115 28.38 -5.60 8.46
CA ASP A 115 29.12 -6.46 9.37
C ASP A 115 29.27 -7.97 9.05
N LEU A 116 28.97 -8.44 7.84
CA LEU A 116 29.19 -9.86 7.48
C LEU A 116 30.66 -10.29 7.62
N LEU A 117 31.61 -9.42 7.30
CA LEU A 117 33.04 -9.73 7.36
C LEU A 117 33.56 -9.81 8.81
N ARG A 118 33.12 -8.87 9.67
CA ARG A 118 33.49 -8.86 11.09
C ARG A 118 32.86 -10.03 11.81
N ARG A 119 31.59 -10.36 11.50
CA ARG A 119 30.89 -11.51 12.07
C ARG A 119 31.50 -12.82 11.59
N ARG A 120 31.88 -12.97 10.32
CA ARG A 120 32.67 -14.12 9.83
C ARG A 120 34.00 -14.26 10.58
N ARG A 121 34.65 -13.16 10.93
CA ARG A 121 35.88 -13.18 11.73
C ARG A 121 35.60 -13.64 13.16
N HIS A 122 34.55 -13.13 13.80
CA HIS A 122 34.15 -13.53 15.15
C HIS A 122 33.64 -14.98 15.22
N THR A 123 32.91 -15.46 14.21
CA THR A 123 32.47 -16.86 14.15
C THR A 123 33.63 -17.80 13.87
N ARG A 124 34.61 -17.42 13.05
CA ARG A 124 35.86 -18.20 12.87
C ARG A 124 36.66 -18.28 14.17
N LEU A 125 36.78 -17.18 14.91
CA LEU A 125 37.45 -17.15 16.22
C LEU A 125 36.70 -17.98 17.26
N ALA A 126 35.37 -17.88 17.31
CA ALA A 126 34.54 -18.69 18.19
C ALA A 126 34.55 -20.17 17.81
N ALA A 127 34.61 -20.50 16.52
CA ALA A 127 34.74 -21.88 16.04
C ALA A 127 36.10 -22.48 16.39
N LEU A 128 37.19 -21.70 16.32
CA LEU A 128 38.51 -22.13 16.78
C LEU A 128 38.52 -22.38 18.30
N ALA A 129 37.93 -21.48 19.08
CA ALA A 129 37.79 -21.66 20.53
C ALA A 129 36.90 -22.87 20.88
N GLY A 130 35.81 -23.05 20.13
CA GLY A 130 34.89 -24.19 20.27
C GLY A 130 35.52 -25.51 19.86
N ALA A 131 36.34 -25.55 18.81
CA ALA A 131 37.10 -26.74 18.42
C ALA A 131 38.10 -27.14 19.50
N LEU A 132 38.76 -26.18 20.15
CA LEU A 132 39.65 -26.46 21.29
C LEU A 132 38.88 -27.06 22.48
N LEU A 133 37.66 -26.57 22.75
CA LEU A 133 36.75 -27.11 23.77
C LEU A 133 36.16 -28.48 23.40
N LEU A 134 35.89 -28.74 22.12
CA LEU A 134 35.37 -30.03 21.64
C LEU A 134 36.46 -31.09 21.52
N VAL A 135 37.72 -30.72 21.28
CA VAL A 135 38.85 -31.68 21.36
C VAL A 135 39.10 -32.08 22.81
N THR A 136 38.96 -31.15 23.76
CA THR A 136 39.08 -31.45 25.20
C THR A 136 37.86 -32.20 25.75
N ALA A 137 36.65 -31.95 25.26
CA ALA A 137 35.44 -32.68 25.66
C ALA A 137 35.19 -33.99 24.88
N GLY A 138 35.65 -34.08 23.64
CA GLY A 138 35.53 -35.24 22.74
C GLY A 138 36.42 -36.41 23.14
N ALA A 139 37.48 -36.16 23.90
CA ALA A 139 38.23 -37.20 24.60
C ALA A 139 37.41 -37.90 25.71
N ALA A 140 36.22 -37.37 26.08
CA ALA A 140 35.39 -37.92 27.15
C ALA A 140 34.08 -38.59 26.69
N VAL A 141 33.67 -38.51 25.41
CA VAL A 141 32.30 -38.93 24.98
C VAL A 141 32.29 -39.71 23.67
N THR A 142 33.35 -40.43 23.31
CA THR A 142 33.32 -41.42 22.21
C THR A 142 32.71 -42.75 22.64
N ALA A 143 31.48 -42.71 23.18
CA ALA A 143 30.67 -43.89 23.38
C ALA A 143 29.19 -43.56 23.10
N GLY A 144 28.63 -44.14 22.04
CA GLY A 144 27.18 -44.32 21.97
C GLY A 144 26.47 -43.79 20.72
N ILE A 145 26.65 -44.50 19.61
CA ILE A 145 25.57 -45.07 18.77
C ILE A 145 24.70 -44.13 17.90
N ARG A 146 24.47 -44.65 16.69
CA ARG A 146 23.82 -44.12 15.49
C ARG A 146 22.27 -44.19 15.50
N ALA A 147 21.71 -43.39 14.58
CA ALA A 147 20.69 -43.70 13.56
C ALA A 147 19.20 -43.35 13.78
N GLY A 148 18.62 -42.86 12.66
CA GLY A 148 17.20 -42.92 12.27
C GLY A 148 16.38 -41.66 12.57
N THR A 149 15.49 -41.14 11.72
CA THR A 149 14.87 -41.60 10.45
C THR A 149 14.16 -40.39 9.80
N GLU A 150 14.08 -40.35 8.47
CA GLU A 150 13.34 -39.36 7.66
C GLU A 150 11.81 -39.55 7.72
N PRO A 151 10.99 -38.48 7.68
CA PRO A 151 9.57 -38.58 7.35
C PRO A 151 9.24 -38.03 5.95
N GLU A 152 8.48 -38.80 5.17
CA GLU A 152 7.85 -38.38 3.92
C GLU A 152 6.67 -37.41 4.14
N PRO A 153 6.38 -36.49 3.19
CA PRO A 153 5.19 -35.66 3.23
C PRO A 153 4.03 -36.24 2.41
N VAL A 154 2.85 -36.32 3.02
CA VAL A 154 1.57 -36.55 2.32
C VAL A 154 0.99 -35.20 1.89
N ALA A 155 0.77 -35.00 0.59
CA ALA A 155 -0.04 -33.92 0.05
C ALA A 155 -1.37 -34.49 -0.48
N SER A 156 -2.48 -33.77 -0.27
CA SER A 156 -3.82 -34.12 -0.77
C SER A 156 -4.35 -33.01 -1.72
N PRO A 157 -4.91 -33.34 -2.91
CA PRO A 157 -5.19 -32.36 -3.98
C PRO A 157 -6.67 -31.93 -4.08
N ALA A 158 -7.33 -31.52 -2.98
CA ALA A 158 -8.76 -31.19 -2.97
C ALA A 158 -9.12 -29.69 -2.82
N ALA A 159 -8.12 -28.80 -2.76
CA ALA A 159 -8.32 -27.38 -2.46
C ALA A 159 -9.14 -26.55 -3.48
N PRO A 160 -8.99 -26.70 -4.81
CA PRO A 160 -9.56 -25.72 -5.74
C PRO A 160 -11.09 -25.78 -5.85
N THR A 161 -11.71 -26.95 -5.67
CA THR A 161 -13.18 -27.09 -5.77
C THR A 161 -13.91 -26.45 -4.60
N ARG A 162 -13.32 -26.49 -3.40
CA ARG A 162 -13.93 -25.90 -2.19
C ARG A 162 -13.92 -24.38 -2.23
N ALA A 163 -12.88 -23.77 -2.80
CA ALA A 163 -12.76 -22.32 -2.94
C ALA A 163 -13.88 -21.70 -3.81
N LEU A 164 -14.48 -22.51 -4.69
CA LEU A 164 -15.55 -22.12 -5.60
C LEU A 164 -16.96 -22.48 -5.10
N ASP A 165 -17.08 -23.05 -3.90
CA ASP A 165 -18.36 -23.37 -3.30
C ASP A 165 -18.96 -22.13 -2.61
N PRO A 166 -20.12 -21.60 -3.08
CA PRO A 166 -20.76 -20.43 -2.46
C PRO A 166 -21.22 -20.68 -1.01
N THR A 167 -21.38 -21.94 -0.59
CA THR A 167 -21.74 -22.29 0.79
C THR A 167 -20.52 -22.34 1.71
N ALA A 168 -19.31 -22.42 1.15
CA ALA A 168 -18.05 -22.44 1.89
C ALA A 168 -17.48 -21.04 2.16
N LEU A 169 -18.11 -19.98 1.64
CA LEU A 169 -17.68 -18.59 1.84
C LEU A 169 -17.54 -18.25 3.33
N LEU A 170 -16.41 -17.64 3.70
CA LEU A 170 -16.17 -17.23 5.07
C LEU A 170 -17.07 -16.04 5.42
N ARG A 171 -17.69 -16.09 6.61
CA ARG A 171 -18.55 -15.03 7.13
C ARG A 171 -18.06 -14.60 8.50
N THR A 172 -17.80 -13.30 8.64
CA THR A 172 -17.38 -12.72 9.91
C THR A 172 -18.60 -12.45 10.79
N PRO A 173 -18.57 -12.77 12.10
CA PRO A 173 -19.58 -12.30 13.05
C PRO A 173 -19.73 -10.77 13.02
N ALA A 174 -20.94 -10.28 13.22
CA ALA A 174 -21.31 -8.86 13.07
C ALA A 174 -20.65 -7.92 14.08
N ASP A 175 -20.30 -8.46 15.25
CA ASP A 175 -19.71 -7.76 16.39
C ASP A 175 -18.17 -7.86 16.43
N ARG A 176 -17.56 -8.73 15.61
CA ARG A 176 -16.11 -9.01 15.66
C ARG A 176 -15.23 -7.77 15.49
N TRP A 177 -15.68 -6.78 14.71
CA TRP A 177 -14.91 -5.57 14.46
C TRP A 177 -14.72 -4.70 15.71
N ALA A 178 -15.63 -4.80 16.69
CA ALA A 178 -15.54 -4.06 17.94
C ALA A 178 -14.64 -4.76 18.98
N ASP A 179 -14.34 -6.05 18.77
CA ASP A 179 -13.54 -6.88 19.67
C ASP A 179 -12.40 -7.58 18.89
N THR A 180 -11.55 -6.78 18.27
CA THR A 180 -10.37 -7.29 17.57
C THR A 180 -9.23 -6.29 17.57
N ALA A 181 -8.01 -6.80 17.69
CA ALA A 181 -6.80 -5.99 17.51
C ALA A 181 -6.50 -5.67 16.03
N ARG A 182 -7.20 -6.33 15.09
CA ARG A 182 -6.98 -6.18 13.65
C ARG A 182 -8.26 -5.65 12.99
N VAL A 183 -8.32 -4.33 12.86
CA VAL A 183 -9.46 -3.60 12.31
C VAL A 183 -9.22 -3.36 10.82
N ASP A 184 -9.52 -4.39 10.02
CA ASP A 184 -9.38 -4.37 8.55
C ASP A 184 -10.51 -5.18 7.88
N LEU A 185 -10.36 -5.49 6.58
CA LEU A 185 -11.35 -6.27 5.81
C LEU A 185 -11.63 -7.66 6.39
N THR A 186 -10.75 -8.22 7.22
CA THR A 186 -10.99 -9.51 7.90
C THR A 186 -12.05 -9.40 9.00
N ALA A 187 -12.28 -8.18 9.51
CA ALA A 187 -13.28 -7.88 10.53
C ALA A 187 -14.64 -7.47 9.96
N TRP A 188 -14.78 -7.36 8.64
CA TRP A 188 -16.04 -7.00 7.99
C TRP A 188 -17.03 -8.18 8.00
N PRO A 189 -18.25 -8.00 8.55
CA PRO A 189 -19.34 -8.96 8.35
C PRO A 189 -19.90 -8.91 6.93
N ALA A 190 -20.51 -10.00 6.50
CA ALA A 190 -21.27 -10.04 5.26
C ALA A 190 -22.55 -9.20 5.41
N ARG A 191 -22.73 -8.18 4.57
CA ARG A 191 -23.91 -7.28 4.58
C ARG A 191 -24.68 -7.31 3.26
N GLY A 192 -25.94 -6.87 3.28
CA GLY A 192 -26.82 -6.82 2.12
C GLY A 192 -27.76 -8.01 1.97
N ALA A 193 -28.91 -7.75 1.34
CA ALA A 193 -30.00 -8.72 1.17
C ALA A 193 -29.66 -9.92 0.26
N GLY A 194 -28.61 -9.82 -0.57
CA GLY A 194 -28.18 -10.88 -1.48
C GLY A 194 -27.20 -11.88 -0.86
N THR A 195 -26.87 -11.76 0.42
CA THR A 195 -25.86 -12.60 1.09
C THR A 195 -26.24 -14.09 1.17
N ALA A 196 -27.50 -14.45 0.96
CA ALA A 196 -27.98 -15.83 0.87
C ALA A 196 -28.32 -16.28 -0.57
N ASP A 197 -28.17 -15.40 -1.57
CA ASP A 197 -28.44 -15.71 -2.98
C ASP A 197 -27.30 -16.58 -3.55
N THR A 198 -27.41 -17.89 -3.35
CA THR A 198 -26.41 -18.85 -3.81
C THR A 198 -26.21 -18.84 -5.32
N ALA A 199 -27.21 -18.40 -6.11
CA ALA A 199 -27.08 -18.32 -7.56
C ALA A 199 -26.19 -17.13 -7.96
N LEU A 200 -26.41 -15.95 -7.36
CA LEU A 200 -25.56 -14.77 -7.55
C LEU A 200 -24.13 -15.04 -7.07
N LEU A 201 -23.98 -15.62 -5.88
CA LEU A 201 -22.67 -15.95 -5.31
C LEU A 201 -21.89 -16.96 -6.16
N ARG A 202 -22.59 -17.99 -6.68
CA ARG A 202 -21.98 -18.95 -7.61
C ARG A 202 -21.51 -18.26 -8.88
N ARG A 203 -22.33 -17.42 -9.51
CA ARG A 203 -21.92 -16.65 -10.71
C ARG A 203 -20.67 -15.80 -10.46
N ALA A 204 -20.60 -15.11 -9.33
CA ALA A 204 -19.45 -14.30 -8.97
C ALA A 204 -18.15 -15.14 -8.84
N LEU A 205 -18.21 -16.25 -8.10
CA LEU A 205 -17.06 -17.17 -7.91
C LEU A 205 -16.62 -17.81 -9.22
N ASP A 206 -17.59 -18.28 -9.99
CA ASP A 206 -17.39 -18.88 -11.30
C ASP A 206 -16.72 -17.90 -12.28
N THR A 207 -17.18 -16.65 -12.33
CA THR A 207 -16.59 -15.61 -13.17
C THR A 207 -15.17 -15.27 -12.75
N TRP A 208 -14.91 -15.22 -11.44
CA TRP A 208 -13.54 -15.05 -10.95
C TRP A 208 -12.65 -16.23 -11.35
N ALA A 209 -13.14 -17.47 -11.25
CA ALA A 209 -12.37 -18.66 -11.56
C ALA A 209 -12.03 -18.81 -13.04
N ARG A 210 -13.00 -18.56 -13.92
CA ARG A 210 -12.85 -18.72 -15.38
C ARG A 210 -12.07 -17.58 -16.02
N GLY A 211 -12.10 -16.39 -15.41
CA GLY A 211 -11.57 -15.17 -16.02
C GLY A 211 -12.52 -14.59 -17.09
N PRO A 212 -12.05 -13.62 -17.91
CA PRO A 212 -12.88 -12.92 -18.87
C PRO A 212 -13.30 -13.88 -19.99
N GLY A 213 -14.61 -14.08 -20.12
CA GLY A 213 -15.25 -14.69 -21.28
C GLY A 213 -16.18 -13.69 -21.96
N ASP A 214 -16.96 -14.16 -22.94
CA ASP A 214 -17.97 -13.34 -23.60
C ASP A 214 -18.93 -12.72 -22.57
N GLY A 215 -19.08 -11.40 -22.61
CA GLY A 215 -19.98 -10.67 -21.71
C GLY A 215 -19.42 -10.37 -20.31
N VAL A 216 -18.11 -10.55 -20.05
CA VAL A 216 -17.47 -10.09 -18.79
C VAL A 216 -16.34 -9.10 -19.07
N ARG A 217 -16.45 -7.90 -18.50
CA ARG A 217 -15.35 -6.92 -18.44
C ARG A 217 -14.55 -7.16 -17.16
N ARG A 218 -13.28 -7.57 -17.29
CA ARG A 218 -12.36 -7.67 -16.14
C ARG A 218 -11.46 -6.43 -16.06
N THR A 219 -11.37 -5.83 -14.88
CA THR A 219 -10.34 -4.83 -14.57
C THR A 219 -9.52 -5.29 -13.37
N ALA A 220 -8.26 -4.87 -13.29
CA ALA A 220 -7.41 -5.16 -12.15
C ALA A 220 -6.47 -3.97 -11.91
N THR A 221 -6.37 -3.52 -10.67
CA THR A 221 -5.35 -2.53 -10.25
C THR A 221 -3.97 -3.07 -10.64
N PRO A 222 -3.06 -2.25 -11.19
CA PRO A 222 -1.71 -2.70 -11.58
C PRO A 222 -1.02 -3.50 -10.46
N GLY A 223 -0.39 -4.62 -10.82
CA GLY A 223 0.26 -5.52 -9.86
C GLY A 223 -0.66 -6.47 -9.11
N THR A 224 -1.98 -6.43 -9.33
CA THR A 224 -2.93 -7.36 -8.69
C THR A 224 -2.96 -8.70 -9.43
N PRO A 225 -2.68 -9.83 -8.75
CA PRO A 225 -2.85 -11.15 -9.35
C PRO A 225 -4.31 -11.43 -9.70
N VAL A 226 -4.57 -11.98 -10.89
CA VAL A 226 -5.92 -12.31 -11.37
C VAL A 226 -6.26 -13.81 -11.29
N SER A 227 -5.43 -14.59 -10.60
CA SER A 227 -5.66 -16.02 -10.37
C SER A 227 -6.96 -16.28 -9.60
N PRO A 228 -7.57 -17.46 -9.76
CA PRO A 228 -8.69 -17.89 -8.91
C PRO A 228 -8.33 -17.87 -7.42
N PRO A 229 -9.33 -17.85 -6.53
CA PRO A 229 -9.09 -17.99 -5.10
C PRO A 229 -8.53 -19.39 -4.81
N ALA A 230 -7.48 -19.46 -3.97
CA ALA A 230 -6.89 -20.72 -3.53
C ALA A 230 -7.70 -21.35 -2.38
N GLU A 231 -8.37 -20.51 -1.58
CA GLU A 231 -9.21 -20.88 -0.44
C GLU A 231 -10.56 -20.16 -0.53
N PRO A 232 -11.61 -20.64 0.17
CA PRO A 232 -12.90 -19.96 0.18
C PRO A 232 -12.75 -18.49 0.62
N PRO A 233 -13.12 -17.52 -0.24
CA PRO A 233 -13.00 -16.12 0.11
C PRO A 233 -14.04 -15.71 1.15
N ARG A 234 -13.78 -14.60 1.83
CA ARG A 234 -14.71 -13.94 2.74
C ARG A 234 -15.74 -13.16 1.96
N LEU A 235 -17.01 -13.34 2.31
CA LEU A 235 -18.10 -12.52 1.79
C LEU A 235 -18.19 -11.22 2.59
N LEU A 236 -18.03 -10.09 1.91
CA LEU A 236 -18.16 -8.76 2.49
C LEU A 236 -19.53 -8.16 2.21
N PHE A 237 -20.04 -8.34 0.99
CA PHE A 237 -21.34 -7.84 0.59
C PHE A 237 -21.95 -8.67 -0.53
N ALA A 238 -23.27 -8.81 -0.50
CA ALA A 238 -24.02 -9.18 -1.69
C ALA A 238 -25.40 -8.51 -1.65
N GLY A 239 -25.80 -7.90 -2.76
CA GLY A 239 -27.04 -7.13 -2.80
C GLY A 239 -27.28 -6.42 -4.11
N THR A 240 -28.29 -5.56 -4.15
CA THR A 240 -28.64 -4.77 -5.33
C THR A 240 -28.31 -3.32 -5.10
N VAL A 241 -27.53 -2.74 -6.00
CA VAL A 241 -27.11 -1.34 -5.92
C VAL A 241 -27.23 -0.74 -7.32
N ASP A 242 -27.97 0.36 -7.44
CA ASP A 242 -28.24 1.05 -8.71
C ASP A 242 -28.70 0.11 -9.86
N GLY A 243 -29.54 -0.88 -9.53
CA GLY A 243 -30.07 -1.84 -10.51
C GLY A 243 -29.13 -2.97 -10.91
N ALA A 244 -27.91 -3.03 -10.35
CA ALA A 244 -26.97 -4.13 -10.54
C ALA A 244 -26.95 -5.08 -9.34
N GLY A 245 -26.83 -6.38 -9.59
CA GLY A 245 -26.47 -7.36 -8.56
C GLY A 245 -24.97 -7.27 -8.31
N VAL A 246 -24.57 -6.95 -7.07
CA VAL A 246 -23.17 -6.74 -6.69
C VAL A 246 -22.77 -7.76 -5.64
N VAL A 247 -21.58 -8.34 -5.77
CA VAL A 247 -20.93 -9.19 -4.77
C VAL A 247 -19.53 -8.66 -4.52
N LEU A 248 -19.16 -8.49 -3.24
CA LEU A 248 -17.83 -8.11 -2.81
C LEU A 248 -17.21 -9.23 -1.98
N LEU A 249 -16.05 -9.70 -2.42
CA LEU A 249 -15.29 -10.80 -1.80
C LEU A 249 -13.90 -10.32 -1.39
N TYR A 250 -13.32 -10.97 -0.40
CA TYR A 250 -11.93 -10.76 0.02
C TYR A 250 -11.24 -12.10 0.34
N ASP A 251 -10.10 -12.38 -0.29
CA ASP A 251 -9.37 -13.65 -0.09
C ASP A 251 -8.18 -13.54 0.89
N GLY A 252 -8.06 -12.43 1.62
CA GLY A 252 -6.90 -12.18 2.48
C GLY A 252 -5.80 -11.37 1.80
N ALA A 253 -5.88 -11.14 0.48
CA ALA A 253 -4.95 -10.26 -0.23
C ALA A 253 -5.61 -9.33 -1.25
N ARG A 254 -6.77 -9.71 -1.80
CA ARG A 254 -7.43 -9.01 -2.90
C ARG A 254 -8.90 -8.78 -2.57
N LEU A 255 -9.37 -7.56 -2.83
CA LEU A 255 -10.79 -7.27 -3.02
C LEU A 255 -11.20 -7.71 -4.42
N VAL A 256 -12.36 -8.37 -4.52
CA VAL A 256 -12.97 -8.75 -5.78
C VAL A 256 -14.41 -8.27 -5.80
N ARG A 257 -14.73 -7.40 -6.75
CA ARG A 257 -16.08 -6.88 -6.98
C ARG A 257 -16.63 -7.52 -8.25
N TYR A 258 -17.69 -8.29 -8.10
CA TYR A 258 -18.52 -8.74 -9.20
C TYR A 258 -19.78 -7.87 -9.29
N ALA A 259 -20.14 -7.41 -10.49
CA ALA A 259 -21.38 -6.69 -10.72
C ALA A 259 -22.04 -7.08 -12.03
N GLU A 260 -23.32 -7.44 -12.00
CA GLU A 260 -24.10 -7.77 -13.21
C GLU A 260 -25.36 -6.89 -13.29
N PRO A 261 -25.71 -6.33 -14.47
CA PRO A 261 -26.98 -5.66 -14.69
C PRO A 261 -28.15 -6.64 -14.47
N ARG A 262 -29.16 -6.26 -13.69
CA ARG A 262 -30.31 -7.15 -13.42
C ARG A 262 -31.27 -7.31 -14.59
N ASP A 263 -31.28 -6.34 -15.50
CA ASP A 263 -32.04 -6.41 -16.74
C ASP A 263 -31.39 -7.33 -17.78
N GLY A 264 -30.21 -7.90 -17.48
CA GLY A 264 -29.44 -8.76 -18.37
C GLY A 264 -28.84 -8.01 -19.56
N ARG A 265 -28.88 -6.67 -19.56
CA ARG A 265 -28.39 -5.84 -20.68
C ARG A 265 -27.01 -5.29 -20.34
N GLY A 266 -26.01 -5.77 -21.08
CA GLY A 266 -24.62 -5.32 -20.93
C GLY A 266 -23.75 -6.32 -20.20
N PRO A 267 -22.42 -6.12 -20.23
CA PRO A 267 -21.48 -7.07 -19.65
C PRO A 267 -21.49 -7.02 -18.12
N ALA A 268 -21.27 -8.17 -17.49
CA ALA A 268 -20.90 -8.20 -16.08
C ALA A 268 -19.48 -7.61 -15.90
N ALA A 269 -19.22 -7.00 -14.76
CA ALA A 269 -17.92 -6.48 -14.38
C ALA A 269 -17.29 -7.37 -13.31
N LEU A 270 -15.98 -7.61 -13.44
CA LEU A 270 -15.15 -8.24 -12.43
C LEU A 270 -13.93 -7.35 -12.19
N ASP A 271 -13.90 -6.67 -11.06
CA ASP A 271 -12.79 -5.78 -10.70
C ASP A 271 -11.99 -6.41 -9.57
N LEU A 272 -10.66 -6.34 -9.65
CA LEU A 272 -9.75 -6.85 -8.64
C LEU A 272 -8.79 -5.77 -8.17
N ALA A 273 -8.59 -5.65 -6.86
CA ALA A 273 -7.62 -4.73 -6.27
C ALA A 273 -6.88 -5.40 -5.11
N ARG A 274 -5.59 -5.11 -4.96
CA ARG A 274 -4.81 -5.47 -3.77
C ARG A 274 -5.37 -4.74 -2.54
N ALA A 275 -5.46 -5.45 -1.43
CA ALA A 275 -5.96 -4.95 -0.16
C ALA A 275 -5.40 -5.74 1.04
N ASP A 276 -4.19 -6.30 0.90
CA ASP A 276 -3.50 -7.05 1.96
C ASP A 276 -2.99 -6.14 3.09
N ASP A 277 -2.64 -4.89 2.77
CA ASP A 277 -2.20 -3.88 3.72
C ASP A 277 -3.34 -2.95 4.17
N ALA A 278 -4.60 -3.35 3.98
CA ALA A 278 -5.75 -2.57 4.43
C ALA A 278 -5.74 -2.42 5.95
N ASP A 279 -5.96 -1.20 6.43
CA ASP A 279 -6.04 -0.85 7.84
C ASP A 279 -7.38 -0.17 8.17
N VAL A 280 -7.47 0.41 9.37
CA VAL A 280 -8.68 1.09 9.85
C VAL A 280 -9.13 2.26 8.95
N THR A 281 -8.21 2.86 8.20
CA THR A 281 -8.45 4.02 7.32
C THR A 281 -8.65 3.59 5.87
N THR A 282 -7.71 2.85 5.30
CA THR A 282 -7.71 2.40 3.89
C THR A 282 -8.72 1.28 3.65
N GLY A 283 -9.03 0.49 4.68
CA GLY A 283 -10.10 -0.48 4.69
C GLY A 283 -11.46 0.08 5.13
N ALA A 284 -11.63 1.41 5.25
CA ALA A 284 -12.85 2.04 5.74
C ALA A 284 -13.98 2.15 4.71
N ALA A 285 -13.67 2.07 3.42
CA ALA A 285 -14.66 2.16 2.35
C ALA A 285 -14.22 1.35 1.12
N VAL A 286 -15.19 0.75 0.43
CA VAL A 286 -14.97 0.04 -0.85
C VAL A 286 -16.06 0.41 -1.83
N VAL A 287 -15.69 0.66 -3.09
CA VAL A 287 -16.64 1.03 -4.14
C VAL A 287 -17.55 -0.15 -4.50
N LEU A 288 -18.86 0.07 -4.50
CA LEU A 288 -19.86 -0.91 -4.96
C LEU A 288 -20.29 -0.67 -6.40
N THR A 289 -20.53 0.58 -6.78
CA THR A 289 -20.95 0.96 -8.13
C THR A 289 -20.35 2.30 -8.52
N ARG A 290 -20.09 2.46 -9.83
CA ARG A 290 -19.82 3.74 -10.46
C ARG A 290 -20.77 3.90 -11.64
N THR A 291 -21.46 5.01 -11.64
CA THR A 291 -22.31 5.49 -12.73
C THR A 291 -21.80 6.87 -13.15
N PRO A 292 -22.19 7.40 -14.33
CA PRO A 292 -21.76 8.73 -14.74
C PRO A 292 -22.04 9.79 -13.66
N GLY A 293 -20.98 10.43 -13.15
CA GLY A 293 -21.04 11.49 -12.14
C GLY A 293 -21.28 11.03 -10.70
N ARG A 294 -21.43 9.72 -10.44
CA ARG A 294 -21.81 9.21 -9.10
C ARG A 294 -21.16 7.87 -8.77
N ALA A 295 -20.71 7.73 -7.53
CA ALA A 295 -20.27 6.47 -6.95
C ALA A 295 -21.08 6.14 -5.70
N ARG A 296 -21.13 4.84 -5.36
CA ARG A 296 -21.61 4.38 -4.06
C ARG A 296 -20.57 3.49 -3.42
N TYR A 297 -20.43 3.62 -2.12
CA TYR A 297 -19.46 2.89 -1.33
C TYR A 297 -20.18 2.00 -0.31
N LEU A 298 -19.52 0.91 0.04
CA LEU A 298 -19.75 0.17 1.26
C LEU A 298 -18.77 0.68 2.30
N LEU A 299 -19.29 1.24 3.39
CA LEU A 299 -18.48 1.65 4.53
C LEU A 299 -18.18 0.47 5.43
N ALA A 300 -17.03 0.53 6.11
CA ALA A 300 -16.65 -0.43 7.13
C ALA A 300 -17.58 -0.37 8.33
N PRO A 301 -17.74 -1.49 9.07
CA PRO A 301 -18.68 -1.55 10.20
C PRO A 301 -18.28 -0.65 11.37
N TRP A 302 -17.01 -0.22 11.44
CA TRP A 302 -16.52 0.69 12.46
C TRP A 302 -16.69 2.17 12.11
N ILE A 303 -17.36 2.52 11.01
CA ILE A 303 -17.60 3.92 10.63
C ILE A 303 -18.91 4.40 11.26
N ALA A 304 -18.81 5.42 12.10
CA ALA A 304 -19.95 6.00 12.81
C ALA A 304 -20.57 7.19 12.07
N GLU A 305 -19.76 8.00 11.40
CA GLU A 305 -20.22 9.16 10.63
C GLU A 305 -19.58 9.16 9.24
N ALA A 306 -20.37 9.59 8.26
CA ALA A 306 -19.93 9.78 6.88
C ALA A 306 -20.43 11.11 6.34
N ALA A 307 -19.56 11.83 5.65
CA ALA A 307 -19.86 13.07 4.98
C ALA A 307 -19.06 13.20 3.68
N VAL A 308 -19.44 14.14 2.83
CA VAL A 308 -18.71 14.51 1.62
C VAL A 308 -18.17 15.92 1.73
N ARG A 309 -16.95 16.14 1.23
CA ARG A 309 -16.24 17.42 1.29
C ARG A 309 -15.71 17.78 -0.10
N ASP A 310 -15.86 19.05 -0.47
CA ASP A 310 -15.27 19.58 -1.71
C ASP A 310 -13.86 20.10 -1.41
N LEU A 311 -12.84 19.43 -1.93
CA LEU A 311 -11.45 19.85 -1.74
C LEU A 311 -11.12 21.14 -2.51
N GLY A 312 -11.91 21.50 -3.53
CA GLY A 312 -11.81 22.78 -4.22
C GLY A 312 -12.38 23.96 -3.42
N ALA A 313 -13.16 23.67 -2.37
CA ALA A 313 -13.76 24.67 -1.49
C ALA A 313 -13.60 24.27 -0.01
N PRO A 314 -12.36 24.18 0.52
CA PRO A 314 -12.06 23.58 1.82
C PRO A 314 -12.67 24.32 3.02
N GLY A 315 -13.01 25.61 2.84
CA GLY A 315 -13.72 26.42 3.84
C GLY A 315 -15.22 26.10 3.96
N THR A 316 -15.76 25.26 3.09
CA THR A 316 -17.16 24.83 3.13
C THR A 316 -17.31 23.65 4.09
N ALA A 317 -18.36 23.66 4.90
CA ALA A 317 -18.65 22.56 5.80
C ALA A 317 -18.90 21.25 5.04
N ALA A 318 -18.48 20.13 5.63
CA ALA A 318 -18.77 18.81 5.08
C ALA A 318 -20.29 18.57 5.10
N ARG A 319 -20.81 17.94 4.04
CA ARG A 319 -22.24 17.61 3.93
C ARG A 319 -22.45 16.17 4.38
N PRO A 320 -23.33 15.90 5.37
CA PRO A 320 -23.64 14.54 5.79
C PRO A 320 -24.04 13.65 4.62
N LEU A 321 -23.60 12.40 4.65
CA LEU A 321 -23.89 11.39 3.65
C LEU A 321 -24.84 10.36 4.26
N ASP A 322 -25.98 10.13 3.60
CA ASP A 322 -26.90 9.08 4.03
C ASP A 322 -26.22 7.71 3.90
N VAL A 323 -26.40 6.85 4.90
CA VAL A 323 -25.88 5.48 4.92
C VAL A 323 -27.00 4.54 5.32
N THR A 324 -27.19 3.49 4.51
CA THR A 324 -28.17 2.43 4.79
C THR A 324 -27.74 1.58 5.99
N PRO A 325 -28.63 0.79 6.61
CA PRO A 325 -28.26 -0.13 7.69
C PRO A 325 -27.18 -1.16 7.30
N ASP A 326 -27.09 -1.50 6.01
CA ASP A 326 -26.05 -2.39 5.46
C ASP A 326 -24.69 -1.69 5.23
N GLY A 327 -24.58 -0.39 5.54
CA GLY A 327 -23.37 0.40 5.35
C GLY A 327 -23.19 0.95 3.92
N VAL A 328 -24.20 0.84 3.05
CA VAL A 328 -24.13 1.39 1.68
C VAL A 328 -24.47 2.88 1.70
N THR A 329 -23.63 3.70 1.07
CA THR A 329 -23.83 5.14 1.01
C THR A 329 -24.92 5.56 0.03
N GLY A 330 -25.46 6.76 0.25
CA GLY A 330 -26.09 7.58 -0.78
C GLY A 330 -25.13 7.85 -1.96
N PRO A 331 -25.65 8.39 -3.08
CA PRO A 331 -24.81 8.71 -4.24
C PRO A 331 -23.83 9.82 -3.89
N VAL A 332 -22.54 9.53 -4.06
CA VAL A 332 -21.45 10.49 -3.86
C VAL A 332 -21.06 11.06 -5.22
N PRO A 333 -20.99 12.40 -5.37
CA PRO A 333 -20.47 13.01 -6.59
C PRO A 333 -19.10 12.45 -6.93
N TYR A 334 -18.95 11.97 -8.16
CA TYR A 334 -17.73 11.31 -8.62
C TYR A 334 -17.42 11.75 -10.04
N ASP A 335 -16.37 12.54 -10.17
CA ASP A 335 -15.72 12.85 -11.43
C ASP A 335 -14.28 12.32 -11.35
N ILE A 336 -13.91 11.39 -12.22
CA ILE A 336 -12.49 11.04 -12.39
C ILE A 336 -11.84 12.28 -12.99
N PRO A 337 -10.74 12.82 -12.41
CA PRO A 337 -9.89 13.74 -13.12
C PRO A 337 -9.37 13.02 -14.36
N SER A 338 -10.05 13.18 -15.49
CA SER A 338 -9.63 12.56 -16.73
C SER A 338 -8.28 13.17 -17.10
N THR A 339 -7.24 12.34 -17.13
CA THR A 339 -5.92 12.71 -17.67
C THR A 339 -5.99 13.03 -19.16
N ALA A 340 -7.05 12.58 -19.85
CA ALA A 340 -7.45 13.07 -21.16
C ALA A 340 -8.55 14.13 -20.98
N GLY A 341 -8.19 15.41 -21.06
CA GLY A 341 -9.13 16.52 -20.86
C GLY A 341 -10.49 16.26 -21.52
N ALA A 342 -11.57 16.30 -20.73
CA ALA A 342 -12.91 16.31 -21.29
C ALA A 342 -13.01 17.50 -22.28
N PRO A 343 -13.66 17.34 -23.45
CA PRO A 343 -13.77 18.43 -24.41
C PRO A 343 -14.40 19.65 -23.74
N GLY A 344 -13.63 20.73 -23.63
CA GLY A 344 -14.04 21.98 -22.97
C GLY A 344 -13.44 22.24 -21.58
N ARG A 345 -12.67 21.31 -20.99
CA ARG A 345 -11.98 21.53 -19.70
C ARG A 345 -10.48 21.70 -19.91
N ALA A 346 -9.93 22.83 -19.45
CA ALA A 346 -8.50 23.10 -19.56
C ALA A 346 -7.68 22.00 -18.84
N PRO A 347 -6.57 21.51 -19.44
CA PRO A 347 -5.62 20.64 -18.74
C PRO A 347 -5.17 21.31 -17.44
N GLY A 348 -5.29 20.62 -16.30
CA GLY A 348 -4.86 21.15 -14.99
C GLY A 348 -5.96 21.81 -14.14
N ALA A 349 -7.22 21.81 -14.55
CA ALA A 349 -8.31 22.28 -13.69
C ALA A 349 -8.71 21.21 -12.64
N CYS A 350 -8.03 21.18 -11.49
CA CYS A 350 -8.35 20.37 -10.30
C CYS A 350 -9.65 20.79 -9.58
N ALA A 351 -10.66 21.27 -10.31
CA ALA A 351 -11.88 21.80 -9.71
C ALA A 351 -12.89 20.67 -9.42
N GLY A 352 -13.29 20.54 -8.15
CA GLY A 352 -14.43 19.70 -7.72
C GLY A 352 -14.07 18.29 -7.25
N VAL A 353 -12.85 18.07 -6.74
CA VAL A 353 -12.51 16.75 -6.16
C VAL A 353 -13.31 16.56 -4.87
N THR A 354 -14.24 15.61 -4.91
CA THR A 354 -15.05 15.22 -3.75
C THR A 354 -14.30 14.18 -2.94
N ALA A 355 -14.11 14.44 -1.64
CA ALA A 355 -13.58 13.49 -0.68
C ALA A 355 -14.69 12.98 0.25
N LEU A 356 -14.58 11.72 0.66
CA LEU A 356 -15.33 11.17 1.79
C LEU A 356 -14.63 11.61 3.07
N GLN A 357 -15.37 12.19 4.00
CA GLN A 357 -14.93 12.40 5.37
C GLN A 357 -15.61 11.36 6.24
N LEU A 358 -14.82 10.48 6.85
CA LEU A 358 -15.32 9.39 7.68
C LEU A 358 -14.84 9.57 9.11
N ARG A 359 -15.67 9.18 10.07
CA ARG A 359 -15.31 9.13 11.49
C ARG A 359 -15.45 7.70 12.00
N SER A 360 -14.41 7.22 12.68
CA SER A 360 -14.46 5.91 13.34
C SER A 360 -15.41 5.93 14.55
N SER A 361 -15.96 4.78 14.87
CA SER A 361 -16.74 4.56 16.08
C SER A 361 -15.84 4.70 17.31
N SER A 362 -16.40 5.25 18.38
CA SER A 362 -15.77 5.31 19.70
C SER A 362 -15.37 3.94 20.29
N LEU A 363 -15.87 2.84 19.71
CA LEU A 363 -15.46 1.47 20.06
C LEU A 363 -14.08 1.10 19.50
N ILE A 364 -13.57 1.83 18.52
CA ILE A 364 -12.20 1.70 18.03
C ILE A 364 -11.31 2.63 18.85
N VAL A 365 -10.13 2.13 19.25
CA VAL A 365 -9.13 2.92 19.98
C VAL A 365 -8.77 4.13 19.11
N GLU A 366 -9.00 5.32 19.67
CA GLU A 366 -8.89 6.65 19.06
C GLU A 366 -10.02 6.97 18.03
N ASP A 367 -10.88 7.93 18.40
CA ASP A 367 -11.92 8.55 17.55
C ASP A 367 -11.24 9.40 16.47
N HIS A 368 -11.06 8.79 15.30
CA HIS A 368 -10.33 9.35 14.17
C HIS A 368 -11.30 9.83 13.10
N ALA A 369 -11.05 11.03 12.59
CA ALA A 369 -11.72 11.56 11.42
C ALA A 369 -10.69 11.72 10.31
N PHE A 370 -10.89 11.02 9.19
CA PHE A 370 -9.95 10.97 8.07
C PHE A 370 -10.67 11.19 6.74
N LEU A 371 -9.88 11.50 5.71
CA LEU A 371 -10.38 11.80 4.38
C LEU A 371 -9.98 10.72 3.38
N LEU A 372 -10.92 10.26 2.58
CA LEU A 372 -10.66 9.36 1.45
C LEU A 372 -11.02 10.04 0.12
N ALA A 373 -10.19 9.86 -0.89
CA ALA A 373 -10.47 10.27 -2.26
C ALA A 373 -10.65 9.06 -3.18
N ASP A 374 -11.67 9.10 -4.02
CA ASP A 374 -11.83 8.09 -5.05
C ASP A 374 -10.98 8.45 -6.29
N LEU A 375 -9.96 7.63 -6.55
CA LEU A 375 -9.04 7.78 -7.67
C LEU A 375 -9.32 6.78 -8.82
N GLY A 376 -10.48 6.11 -8.80
CA GLY A 376 -10.88 5.14 -9.82
C GLY A 376 -10.67 3.68 -9.46
N GLU A 377 -9.97 3.39 -8.35
CA GLU A 377 -9.71 2.03 -7.86
C GLU A 377 -10.80 1.52 -6.92
N LEU A 378 -10.89 0.22 -6.63
CA LEU A 378 -11.93 -0.31 -5.73
C LEU A 378 -11.84 0.25 -4.29
N ALA A 379 -10.62 0.44 -3.80
CA ALA A 379 -10.35 1.07 -2.51
C ALA A 379 -10.03 2.55 -2.74
N PRO A 380 -10.76 3.49 -2.12
CA PRO A 380 -10.39 4.90 -2.10
C PRO A 380 -9.02 5.13 -1.44
N ALA A 381 -8.32 6.18 -1.86
CA ALA A 381 -7.02 6.56 -1.31
C ALA A 381 -7.19 7.39 -0.03
N HIS A 382 -6.47 7.04 1.04
CA HIS A 382 -6.39 7.87 2.24
C HIS A 382 -5.57 9.13 1.94
N LEU A 383 -6.19 10.29 2.15
CA LEU A 383 -5.55 11.59 2.01
C LEU A 383 -4.87 11.97 3.32
N THR A 384 -3.55 12.12 3.26
CA THR A 384 -2.75 12.72 4.34
C THR A 384 -2.15 14.02 3.86
N TRP A 385 -2.08 15.01 4.73
CA TRP A 385 -1.43 16.28 4.46
C TRP A 385 -0.24 16.51 5.39
N THR A 386 0.89 16.89 4.79
CA THR A 386 2.04 17.37 5.56
C THR A 386 2.14 18.88 5.37
N PRO A 387 2.09 19.69 6.44
CA PRO A 387 2.36 21.11 6.32
C PRO A 387 3.73 21.35 5.67
N PRO A 388 3.88 22.39 4.82
CA PRO A 388 5.19 22.76 4.32
C PRO A 388 6.13 23.03 5.50
N PRO A 389 7.44 22.70 5.37
CA PRO A 389 8.40 22.94 6.43
C PRO A 389 8.44 24.44 6.73
N GLY A 390 8.15 24.82 7.98
CA GLY A 390 8.37 26.19 8.44
C GLY A 390 9.86 26.50 8.42
N ALA A 391 10.24 27.75 8.18
CA ALA A 391 11.63 28.18 8.26
C ALA A 391 12.22 27.80 9.63
N GLY A 392 13.21 26.91 9.64
CA GLY A 392 13.90 26.47 10.86
C GLY A 392 13.24 25.33 11.65
N ALA A 393 12.11 24.77 11.20
CA ALA A 393 11.51 23.59 11.82
C ALA A 393 11.77 22.32 10.98
N PRO A 394 12.08 21.17 11.60
CA PRO A 394 12.16 19.91 10.86
C PRO A 394 10.81 19.60 10.21
N ALA A 395 10.84 18.91 9.06
CA ALA A 395 9.65 18.40 8.41
C ALA A 395 8.82 17.60 9.43
N ARG A 396 7.55 17.97 9.59
CA ARG A 396 6.64 17.26 10.49
C ARG A 396 6.21 15.95 9.83
N ALA A 397 5.88 14.95 10.63
CA ALA A 397 5.20 13.77 10.12
C ALA A 397 3.87 14.16 9.44
N PRO A 398 3.42 13.42 8.42
CA PRO A 398 2.11 13.61 7.81
C PRO A 398 1.01 13.61 8.88
N ARG A 399 0.02 14.46 8.69
CA ARG A 399 -1.18 14.54 9.53
C ARG A 399 -2.40 14.31 8.64
N GLU A 400 -3.50 13.91 9.25
CA GLU A 400 -4.80 13.83 8.59
C GLU A 400 -5.41 15.23 8.38
#